data_AF-A0A351I7R5-F1
#
_entry.id   AF-A0A351I7R5-F1
#
_cell.length_a   1.000
_cell.length_b   1.000
_cell.length_c   1.000
_cell.angle_alpha   90.00
_cell.angle_beta   90.00
_cell.angle_gamma   90.00
#
_symmetry.space_group_name_H-M   'P 1'
#
loop_
_entity.id
_entity.type
_entity.pdbx_description
1 polymer ?
#
loop_
_entity_poly.entity_id
_entity_poly.type
_entity_poly.pdbx_seq_one_letter_code
_entity_poly.pdbx_strand_id
1 'polypeptide(L)'
;MKELKEHYKKNKELIRNRLKDFEDSYKKSDKHIFSELCFCILTPQAEAVECDKAIKKLKSTGLLYNGNPKAISPYLKAARFLNRKAEFIVGARGLFKKNGCFSIKPYIDGKDIFRTREWFVENIKGIGYKEASHFLRNIGFGKDLAILDVHILKNLKDYGVINKISKSLTKNEYIKTESKLRDFCKKINIPMDELDLLFWSKETGFIFK
;
A
#
# COMPACT_ATOMS: atom_id res chain seq x y z
N MET A 1 -22.67 10.15 -9.34
CA MET A 1 -21.96 9.44 -10.44
C MET A 1 -21.34 10.37 -11.47
N LYS A 2 -22.04 11.42 -11.92
CA LYS A 2 -21.51 12.43 -12.87
C LYS A 2 -20.25 13.12 -12.34
N GLU A 3 -20.31 13.64 -11.13
CA GLU A 3 -19.18 14.30 -10.45
C GLU A 3 -17.92 13.42 -10.36
N LEU A 4 -18.08 12.13 -10.01
CA LEU A 4 -16.96 11.18 -9.95
C LEU A 4 -16.29 11.01 -11.31
N LYS A 5 -17.07 10.89 -12.39
CA LYS A 5 -16.54 10.75 -13.76
C LYS A 5 -15.85 12.02 -14.24
N GLU A 6 -16.35 13.19 -13.86
CA GLU A 6 -15.71 14.48 -14.16
C GLU A 6 -14.39 14.62 -13.40
N HIS A 7 -14.36 14.29 -12.10
CA HIS A 7 -13.15 14.28 -11.30
C HIS A 7 -12.11 13.30 -11.85
N TYR A 8 -12.56 12.11 -12.27
CA TYR A 8 -11.71 11.14 -12.94
C TYR A 8 -11.12 11.69 -14.23
N LYS A 9 -11.95 12.26 -15.12
CA LYS A 9 -11.48 12.84 -16.40
C LYS A 9 -10.39 13.90 -16.19
N LYS A 10 -10.51 14.73 -15.15
CA LYS A 10 -9.53 15.77 -14.80
C LYS A 10 -8.20 15.20 -14.31
N ASN A 11 -8.22 14.09 -13.56
CA ASN A 11 -7.03 13.53 -12.90
C ASN A 11 -6.43 12.31 -13.61
N LYS A 12 -7.08 11.79 -14.64
CA LYS A 12 -6.75 10.53 -15.32
C LYS A 12 -5.28 10.42 -15.75
N GLU A 13 -4.74 11.46 -16.38
CA GLU A 13 -3.33 11.48 -16.82
C GLU A 13 -2.37 11.40 -15.62
N LEU A 14 -2.62 12.19 -14.57
CA LEU A 14 -1.79 12.17 -13.36
C LEU A 14 -1.85 10.81 -12.65
N ILE A 15 -3.03 10.21 -12.57
CA ILE A 15 -3.25 8.87 -11.99
C ILE A 15 -2.45 7.83 -12.77
N ARG A 16 -2.55 7.83 -14.11
CA ARG A 16 -1.86 6.86 -14.97
C ARG A 16 -0.36 7.02 -14.95
N ASN A 17 0.14 8.25 -14.94
CA ASN A 17 1.56 8.51 -14.74
C ASN A 17 2.04 7.94 -13.40
N ARG A 18 1.23 8.10 -12.35
CA ARG A 18 1.56 7.53 -11.05
C ARG A 18 1.55 5.99 -11.03
N LEU A 19 0.59 5.36 -11.72
CA LEU A 19 0.59 3.90 -11.86
C LEU A 19 1.82 3.40 -12.62
N LYS A 20 2.26 4.13 -13.65
CA LYS A 20 3.51 3.84 -14.37
C LYS A 20 4.74 3.93 -13.47
N ASP A 21 4.81 4.91 -12.56
CA ASP A 21 5.88 4.98 -11.55
C ASP A 21 5.94 3.70 -10.69
N PHE A 22 4.78 3.11 -10.37
CA PHE A 22 4.70 1.87 -9.60
C PHE A 22 5.16 0.66 -10.42
N GLU A 23 4.82 0.58 -11.70
CA GLU A 23 5.35 -0.46 -12.60
C GLU A 23 6.89 -0.37 -12.70
N ASP A 24 7.43 0.86 -12.79
CA ASP A 24 8.87 1.11 -12.83
C ASP A 24 9.55 0.86 -11.48
N SER A 25 8.81 0.90 -10.38
CA SER A 25 9.29 0.55 -9.03
C SER A 25 9.81 -0.90 -8.97
N TYR A 26 9.09 -1.85 -9.56
CA TYR A 26 9.50 -3.26 -9.56
C TYR A 26 10.74 -3.56 -10.40
N LYS A 27 10.99 -2.73 -11.43
CA LYS A 27 12.20 -2.84 -12.27
C LYS A 27 13.48 -2.45 -11.51
N LYS A 28 13.36 -1.76 -10.37
CA LYS A 28 14.50 -1.38 -9.51
C LYS A 28 14.99 -2.58 -8.68
N SER A 29 15.93 -2.32 -7.77
CA SER A 29 16.57 -3.34 -6.95
C SER A 29 15.64 -3.90 -5.86
N ASP A 30 15.95 -5.10 -5.35
CA ASP A 30 15.27 -5.68 -4.18
C ASP A 30 15.31 -4.76 -2.95
N LYS A 31 16.38 -3.96 -2.78
CA LYS A 31 16.46 -2.92 -1.73
C LYS A 31 15.41 -1.82 -1.92
N HIS A 32 15.06 -1.49 -3.15
CA HIS A 32 14.00 -0.52 -3.45
C HIS A 32 12.64 -1.11 -3.10
N ILE A 33 12.34 -2.32 -3.57
CA ILE A 33 11.08 -3.03 -3.28
C ILE A 33 10.93 -3.25 -1.76
N PHE A 34 11.99 -3.64 -1.07
CA PHE A 34 11.96 -3.74 0.39
C PHE A 34 11.65 -2.40 1.07
N SER A 35 12.12 -1.27 0.52
CA SER A 35 11.76 0.04 1.07
C SER A 35 10.29 0.41 0.87
N GLU A 36 9.65 -0.08 -0.20
CA GLU A 36 8.20 0.03 -0.41
C GLU A 36 7.42 -0.79 0.61
N LEU A 37 7.89 -2.01 0.94
CA LEU A 37 7.30 -2.81 2.01
C LEU A 37 7.41 -2.09 3.36
N CYS A 38 8.58 -1.54 3.68
CA CYS A 38 8.79 -0.77 4.92
C CYS A 38 7.90 0.46 5.01
N PHE A 39 7.63 1.13 3.89
CA PHE A 39 6.65 2.21 3.83
C PHE A 39 5.27 1.71 4.24
N CYS A 40 4.79 0.59 3.70
CA CYS A 40 3.49 0.03 4.05
C CYS A 40 3.40 -0.54 5.49
N ILE A 41 4.53 -0.97 6.09
CA ILE A 41 4.59 -1.28 7.53
C ILE A 41 4.42 -0.01 8.38
N LEU A 42 4.88 1.13 7.87
CA LEU A 42 4.93 2.40 8.60
C LEU A 42 3.63 3.20 8.53
N THR A 43 2.92 3.15 7.41
CA THR A 43 1.72 3.97 7.12
C THR A 43 0.45 3.70 7.96
N PRO A 44 0.23 2.54 8.62
CA PRO A 44 -1.00 2.35 9.39
C PRO A 44 -1.13 3.38 10.51
N GLN A 45 -2.21 4.17 10.52
CA GLN A 45 -2.44 5.27 11.49
C GLN A 45 -1.30 6.32 11.49
N ALA A 46 -0.81 6.68 10.30
CA ALA A 46 0.23 7.69 10.11
C ALA A 46 0.04 8.42 8.77
N GLU A 47 0.52 9.65 8.70
CA GLU A 47 0.48 10.44 7.48
C GLU A 47 1.45 9.89 6.44
N ALA A 48 0.94 9.55 5.26
CA ALA A 48 1.71 8.86 4.23
C ALA A 48 2.94 9.67 3.77
N VAL A 49 2.80 11.00 3.65
CA VAL A 49 3.90 11.90 3.26
C VAL A 49 5.03 11.89 4.29
N GLU A 50 4.71 11.95 5.58
CA GLU A 50 5.70 11.92 6.65
C GLU A 50 6.37 10.54 6.78
N CYS A 51 5.61 9.47 6.54
CA CYS A 51 6.16 8.11 6.45
C CYS A 51 7.17 7.99 5.31
N ASP A 52 6.88 8.52 4.13
CA ASP A 52 7.80 8.50 2.99
C ASP A 52 9.08 9.30 3.28
N LYS A 53 8.97 10.47 3.91
CA LYS A 53 10.12 11.25 4.39
C LYS A 53 10.99 10.43 5.36
N ALA A 54 10.38 9.74 6.32
CA ALA A 54 11.08 8.88 7.27
C ALA A 54 11.82 7.73 6.57
N ILE A 55 11.16 7.03 5.64
CA ILE A 55 11.78 5.94 4.86
C ILE A 55 12.94 6.46 4.01
N LYS A 56 12.76 7.59 3.31
CA LYS A 56 13.85 8.23 2.54
C LYS A 56 15.04 8.59 3.42
N LYS A 57 14.81 9.14 4.61
CA LYS A 57 15.89 9.46 5.57
C LYS A 57 16.60 8.21 6.09
N LEU A 58 15.87 7.14 6.40
CA LEU A 58 16.46 5.86 6.80
C LEU A 58 17.27 5.20 5.66
N LYS A 59 16.87 5.40 4.40
CA LYS A 59 17.64 4.93 3.24
C LYS A 59 18.96 5.68 3.11
N SER A 60 18.94 7.02 3.20
CA SER A 60 20.15 7.83 3.02
C SER A 60 21.17 7.64 4.13
N THR A 61 20.74 7.30 5.35
CA THR A 61 21.65 6.94 6.46
C THR A 61 22.09 5.47 6.43
N GLY A 62 21.56 4.66 5.52
CA GLY A 62 21.80 3.21 5.48
C GLY A 62 21.10 2.42 6.60
N LEU A 63 20.43 3.10 7.54
CA LEU A 63 19.80 2.49 8.70
C LEU A 63 18.60 1.61 8.34
N LEU A 64 17.90 1.89 7.24
CA LEU A 64 16.84 1.00 6.76
C LEU A 64 17.37 -0.44 6.54
N TYR A 65 18.58 -0.54 6.00
CA TYR A 65 19.17 -1.80 5.55
C TYR A 65 20.07 -2.47 6.59
N ASN A 66 20.56 -1.72 7.58
CA ASN A 66 21.55 -2.22 8.55
C ASN A 66 21.24 -1.85 10.02
N GLY A 67 20.39 -0.86 10.28
CA GLY A 67 20.11 -0.37 11.63
C GLY A 67 19.25 -1.30 12.46
N ASN A 68 19.49 -1.36 13.77
CA ASN A 68 18.64 -2.09 14.72
C ASN A 68 17.37 -1.28 15.11
N PRO A 69 16.38 -1.86 15.81
CA PRO A 69 15.15 -1.17 16.15
C PRO A 69 15.36 0.16 16.90
N LYS A 70 16.31 0.20 17.86
CA LYS A 70 16.64 1.42 18.63
C LYS A 70 17.24 2.52 17.76
N ALA A 71 17.99 2.16 16.73
CA ALA A 71 18.61 3.11 15.80
C ALA A 71 17.62 3.70 14.79
N ILE A 72 16.62 2.91 14.36
CA ILE A 72 15.64 3.36 13.37
C ILE A 72 14.44 4.08 13.99
N SER A 73 14.03 3.71 15.21
CA SER A 73 12.82 4.24 15.84
C SER A 73 12.78 5.78 15.98
N PRO A 74 13.90 6.51 16.20
CA PRO A 74 13.90 7.96 16.25
C PRO A 74 13.51 8.65 14.93
N TYR A 75 13.59 7.94 13.80
CA TYR A 75 13.16 8.43 12.50
C TYR A 75 11.67 8.18 12.23
N LEU A 76 11.02 7.31 13.00
CA LEU A 76 9.64 6.86 12.78
C LEU A 76 8.61 7.69 13.58
N LYS A 77 8.97 8.90 14.04
CA LYS A 77 8.12 9.75 14.89
C LYS A 77 6.79 10.15 14.25
N ALA A 78 6.71 10.12 12.92
CA ALA A 78 5.48 10.34 12.16
C ALA A 78 4.40 9.28 12.42
N ALA A 79 4.76 8.14 13.01
CA ALA A 79 3.89 7.01 13.19
C ALA A 79 3.68 6.65 14.67
N ARG A 80 2.44 6.30 15.03
CA ARG A 80 2.16 5.66 16.33
C ARG A 80 2.83 4.30 16.42
N PHE A 81 3.11 3.87 17.65
CA PHE A 81 3.75 2.59 17.95
C PHE A 81 5.13 2.42 17.28
N LEU A 82 5.90 3.51 17.21
CA LEU A 82 7.18 3.59 16.50
C LEU A 82 8.18 2.48 16.87
N ASN A 83 8.24 2.06 18.14
CA ASN A 83 9.14 0.99 18.57
C ASN A 83 8.72 -0.35 17.97
N ARG A 84 7.41 -0.63 17.95
CA ARG A 84 6.87 -1.87 17.37
C ARG A 84 7.04 -1.88 15.84
N LYS A 85 6.82 -0.75 15.18
CA LYS A 85 7.06 -0.63 13.74
C LYS A 85 8.53 -0.77 13.37
N ALA A 86 9.43 -0.28 14.21
CA ALA A 86 10.86 -0.52 14.08
C ALA A 86 11.20 -2.02 14.17
N GLU A 87 10.64 -2.73 15.17
CA GLU A 87 10.78 -4.19 15.28
C GLU A 87 10.26 -4.91 14.02
N PHE A 88 9.11 -4.50 13.49
CA PHE A 88 8.52 -5.09 12.28
C PHE A 88 9.39 -4.88 11.03
N ILE A 89 9.91 -3.67 10.82
CA ILE A 89 10.84 -3.37 9.72
C ILE A 89 12.08 -4.27 9.82
N VAL A 90 12.68 -4.38 11.00
CA VAL A 90 13.88 -5.20 11.21
C VAL A 90 13.57 -6.69 11.07
N GLY A 91 12.40 -7.14 11.55
CA GLY A 91 11.92 -8.52 11.38
C GLY A 91 11.73 -8.88 9.91
N ALA A 92 11.03 -8.03 9.14
CA ALA A 92 10.85 -8.22 7.71
C ALA A 92 12.19 -8.24 6.97
N ARG A 93 13.15 -7.39 7.37
CA ARG A 93 14.50 -7.40 6.80
C ARG A 93 15.19 -8.74 6.95
N GLY A 94 15.02 -9.43 8.08
CA GLY A 94 15.61 -10.75 8.33
C GLY A 94 15.13 -11.82 7.35
N LEU A 95 13.92 -11.70 6.80
CA LEU A 95 13.37 -12.63 5.81
C LEU A 95 14.00 -12.45 4.43
N PHE A 96 14.24 -11.19 4.04
CA PHE A 96 14.67 -10.84 2.69
C PHE A 96 16.17 -10.58 2.57
N LYS A 97 16.90 -10.41 3.68
CA LYS A 97 18.34 -10.16 3.66
C LYS A 97 19.12 -11.39 4.14
N LYS A 98 19.76 -12.10 3.21
CA LYS A 98 20.63 -13.26 3.49
C LYS A 98 22.06 -12.93 3.04
N ASN A 99 23.05 -13.17 3.90
CA ASN A 99 24.47 -12.90 3.64
C ASN A 99 24.75 -11.48 3.10
N GLY A 100 24.00 -10.47 3.55
CA GLY A 100 24.15 -9.09 3.09
C GLY A 100 23.34 -8.73 1.83
N CYS A 101 22.86 -9.72 1.07
CA CYS A 101 22.12 -9.54 -0.17
C CYS A 101 20.60 -9.53 0.08
N PHE A 102 19.89 -8.62 -0.58
CA PHE A 102 18.43 -8.56 -0.53
C PHE A 102 17.83 -9.40 -1.65
N SER A 103 16.80 -10.17 -1.33
CA SER A 103 16.01 -10.98 -2.26
C SER A 103 14.56 -11.00 -1.79
N ILE A 104 13.73 -10.16 -2.41
CA ILE A 104 12.29 -10.05 -2.16
C ILE A 104 11.47 -10.40 -3.40
N LYS A 105 12.00 -10.16 -4.61
CA LYS A 105 11.34 -10.49 -5.88
C LYS A 105 10.88 -11.96 -5.99
N PRO A 106 11.63 -12.97 -5.51
CA PRO A 106 11.17 -14.36 -5.58
C PRO A 106 9.90 -14.66 -4.77
N TYR A 107 9.50 -13.78 -3.86
CA TYR A 107 8.26 -13.91 -3.07
C TYR A 107 7.06 -13.23 -3.74
N ILE A 108 7.23 -12.71 -4.97
CA ILE A 108 6.19 -12.00 -5.71
C ILE A 108 5.90 -12.78 -6.99
N ASP A 109 4.76 -13.46 -7.01
CA ASP A 109 4.23 -14.09 -8.23
C ASP A 109 3.17 -13.18 -8.85
N GLY A 110 3.56 -12.48 -9.91
CA GLY A 110 2.66 -11.60 -10.65
C GLY A 110 1.51 -12.33 -11.35
N LYS A 111 1.59 -13.66 -11.54
CA LYS A 111 0.51 -14.45 -12.14
C LYS A 111 -0.57 -14.82 -11.13
N ASP A 112 -0.20 -14.97 -9.86
CA ASP A 112 -1.12 -15.24 -8.75
C ASP A 112 -0.94 -14.20 -7.64
N ILE A 113 -1.42 -12.99 -7.94
CA ILE A 113 -1.24 -11.85 -7.04
C ILE A 113 -2.06 -11.97 -5.76
N PHE A 114 -3.17 -12.71 -5.80
CA PHE A 114 -3.98 -12.97 -4.62
C PHE A 114 -3.22 -13.88 -3.64
N ARG A 115 -2.63 -14.98 -4.12
CA ARG A 115 -1.77 -15.84 -3.28
C ARG A 115 -0.53 -15.10 -2.80
N THR A 116 0.06 -14.26 -3.64
CA THR A 116 1.16 -13.37 -3.22
C THR A 116 0.73 -12.50 -2.05
N ARG A 117 -0.45 -11.84 -2.13
CA ARG A 117 -1.00 -11.05 -1.03
C ARG A 117 -1.17 -11.88 0.25
N GLU A 118 -1.79 -13.06 0.16
CA GLU A 118 -1.96 -13.97 1.31
C GLU A 118 -0.61 -14.27 1.99
N TRP A 119 0.41 -14.58 1.19
CA TRP A 119 1.75 -14.86 1.71
C TRP A 119 2.32 -13.67 2.50
N PHE A 120 2.20 -12.44 2.00
CA PHE A 120 2.66 -11.26 2.71
C PHE A 120 1.88 -11.01 4.02
N VAL A 121 0.57 -11.23 4.01
CA VAL A 121 -0.28 -11.10 5.21
C VAL A 121 0.11 -12.11 6.30
N GLU A 122 0.40 -13.35 5.91
CA GLU A 122 0.73 -14.43 6.85
C GLU A 122 2.15 -14.32 7.41
N ASN A 123 3.11 -13.84 6.60
CA ASN A 123 4.53 -13.94 6.92
C ASN A 123 5.15 -12.63 7.44
N ILE A 124 4.55 -11.47 7.17
CA ILE A 124 5.11 -10.17 7.54
C ILE A 124 4.33 -9.53 8.67
N LYS A 125 4.97 -9.41 9.84
CA LYS A 125 4.38 -8.72 11.00
C LYS A 125 4.08 -7.26 10.67
N GLY A 126 2.88 -6.81 11.04
CA GLY A 126 2.43 -5.44 10.78
C GLY A 126 1.80 -5.22 9.39
N ILE A 127 1.69 -6.27 8.57
CA ILE A 127 1.01 -6.23 7.29
C ILE A 127 -0.32 -6.97 7.39
N GLY A 128 -1.43 -6.24 7.23
CA GLY A 128 -2.75 -6.83 6.97
C GLY A 128 -3.07 -6.81 5.48
N TYR A 129 -4.30 -7.17 5.12
CA TYR A 129 -4.75 -7.19 3.72
C TYR A 129 -4.59 -5.85 3.03
N LYS A 130 -4.95 -4.75 3.70
CA LYS A 130 -4.81 -3.40 3.16
C LYS A 130 -3.35 -3.06 2.90
N GLU A 131 -2.46 -3.29 3.88
CA GLU A 131 -1.04 -2.99 3.74
C GLU A 131 -0.36 -3.88 2.68
N ALA A 132 -0.77 -5.15 2.55
CA ALA A 132 -0.25 -6.05 1.53
C ALA A 132 -0.71 -5.63 0.13
N SER A 133 -2.00 -5.33 -0.05
CA SER A 133 -2.50 -4.76 -1.31
C SER A 133 -1.81 -3.44 -1.66
N HIS A 134 -1.60 -2.58 -0.66
CA HIS A 134 -0.94 -1.29 -0.82
C HIS A 134 0.51 -1.46 -1.28
N PHE A 135 1.25 -2.36 -0.63
CA PHE A 135 2.61 -2.69 -1.02
C PHE A 135 2.66 -3.20 -2.47
N LEU A 136 1.82 -4.19 -2.80
CA LEU A 136 1.78 -4.79 -4.13
C LEU A 136 1.39 -3.78 -5.22
N ARG A 137 0.44 -2.87 -4.94
CA ARG A 137 0.14 -1.76 -5.85
C ARG A 137 1.34 -0.86 -6.08
N ASN A 138 2.06 -0.47 -5.02
CA ASN A 138 3.20 0.46 -5.11
C ASN A 138 4.40 -0.11 -5.87
N ILE A 139 4.38 -1.41 -6.18
CA ILE A 139 5.34 -2.08 -7.06
C ILE A 139 4.70 -2.62 -8.35
N GLY A 140 3.53 -2.08 -8.75
CA GLY A 140 2.93 -2.33 -10.06
C GLY A 140 1.96 -3.51 -10.14
N PHE A 141 1.64 -4.18 -9.04
CA PHE A 141 0.73 -5.33 -9.00
C PHE A 141 -0.60 -5.00 -8.30
N GLY A 142 -1.17 -3.83 -8.59
CA GLY A 142 -2.38 -3.34 -7.92
C GLY A 142 -3.68 -3.49 -8.70
N LYS A 143 -3.63 -3.81 -10.00
CA LYS A 143 -4.79 -3.80 -10.90
C LYS A 143 -5.99 -4.59 -10.37
N ASP A 144 -5.71 -5.70 -9.69
CA ASP A 144 -6.70 -6.62 -9.15
C ASP A 144 -6.81 -6.62 -7.62
N LEU A 145 -6.12 -5.71 -6.91
CA LEU A 145 -6.15 -5.65 -5.45
C LEU A 145 -6.76 -4.35 -4.95
N ALA A 146 -7.77 -4.45 -4.09
CA ALA A 146 -8.32 -3.30 -3.40
C ALA A 146 -7.41 -2.88 -2.25
N ILE A 147 -7.33 -1.57 -1.98
CA ILE A 147 -6.70 -1.00 -0.79
C ILE A 147 -7.83 -0.43 0.08
N LEU A 148 -8.53 -1.29 0.83
CA LEU A 148 -9.70 -0.88 1.62
C LEU A 148 -9.31 -0.09 2.89
N ASP A 149 -8.97 1.17 2.72
CA ASP A 149 -8.70 2.13 3.79
C ASP A 149 -9.95 2.92 4.21
N VAL A 150 -9.81 3.86 5.14
CA VAL A 150 -10.92 4.67 5.63
C VAL A 150 -11.54 5.57 4.53
N HIS A 151 -10.74 6.05 3.58
CA HIS A 151 -11.18 6.92 2.49
C HIS A 151 -11.96 6.15 1.43
N ILE A 152 -11.45 4.98 1.03
CA ILE A 152 -12.13 4.06 0.12
C ILE A 152 -13.45 3.59 0.73
N LEU A 153 -13.45 3.16 2.00
CA LEU A 153 -14.66 2.67 2.66
C LEU A 153 -15.73 3.77 2.80
N LYS A 154 -15.33 5.02 3.08
CA LYS A 154 -16.24 6.18 3.07
C LYS A 154 -16.85 6.41 1.70
N ASN A 155 -16.03 6.51 0.65
CA ASN A 155 -16.54 6.71 -0.71
C ASN A 155 -17.43 5.55 -1.17
N LEU A 156 -17.09 4.29 -0.85
CA LEU A 156 -17.94 3.14 -1.14
C LEU A 156 -19.31 3.23 -0.45
N LYS A 157 -19.37 3.75 0.78
CA LYS A 157 -20.63 3.99 1.48
C LYS A 157 -21.41 5.11 0.80
N ASP A 158 -20.77 6.22 0.47
CA ASP A 158 -21.40 7.40 -0.14
C ASP A 158 -21.98 7.09 -1.52
N TYR A 159 -21.36 6.21 -2.29
CA TYR A 159 -21.88 5.73 -3.57
C TYR A 159 -22.82 4.52 -3.45
N GLY A 160 -23.19 4.10 -2.22
CA GLY A 160 -24.15 3.03 -1.98
C GLY A 160 -23.66 1.61 -2.31
N VAL A 161 -22.34 1.41 -2.39
CA VAL A 161 -21.72 0.09 -2.64
C VAL A 161 -21.73 -0.78 -1.38
N ILE A 162 -21.59 -0.14 -0.21
CA ILE A 162 -21.71 -0.79 1.10
C ILE A 162 -22.68 -0.01 1.99
N ASN A 163 -23.45 -0.73 2.82
CA ASN A 163 -24.45 -0.10 3.69
C ASN A 163 -23.83 0.52 4.95
N LYS A 164 -22.72 -0.07 5.43
CA LYS A 164 -22.02 0.36 6.65
C LYS A 164 -20.53 0.12 6.52
N ILE A 165 -19.75 0.94 7.23
CA ILE A 165 -18.32 0.75 7.39
C ILE A 165 -18.12 -0.11 8.64
N SER A 166 -17.55 -1.30 8.48
CA SER A 166 -17.22 -2.18 9.59
C SER A 166 -16.09 -1.60 10.43
N LYS A 167 -16.16 -1.71 11.76
CA LYS A 167 -15.10 -1.24 12.68
C LYS A 167 -13.78 -2.00 12.46
N SER A 168 -13.85 -3.25 12.04
CA SER A 168 -12.72 -4.10 11.66
C SER A 168 -13.11 -4.92 10.43
N LEU A 169 -12.14 -5.16 9.54
CA LEU A 169 -12.31 -6.01 8.38
C LEU A 169 -11.63 -7.34 8.64
N THR A 170 -12.43 -8.39 8.89
CA THR A 170 -11.92 -9.76 8.83
C THR A 170 -11.52 -10.10 7.40
N LYS A 171 -10.72 -11.17 7.21
CA LYS A 171 -10.39 -11.70 5.87
C LYS A 171 -11.63 -11.82 4.97
N ASN A 172 -12.68 -12.47 5.47
CA ASN A 172 -13.91 -12.69 4.68
C ASN A 172 -14.60 -11.37 4.33
N GLU A 173 -14.68 -10.41 5.26
CA GLU A 173 -15.31 -9.12 4.98
C GLU A 173 -14.46 -8.25 4.04
N TYR A 174 -13.13 -8.36 4.10
CA TYR A 174 -12.20 -7.71 3.18
C TYR A 174 -12.43 -8.20 1.76
N ILE A 175 -12.38 -9.51 1.53
CA ILE A 175 -12.57 -10.12 0.21
C ILE A 175 -13.97 -9.82 -0.34
N LYS A 176 -15.01 -9.89 0.50
CA LYS A 176 -16.38 -9.53 0.12
C LYS A 176 -16.49 -8.07 -0.31
N THR A 177 -15.86 -7.16 0.42
CA THR A 177 -15.88 -5.73 0.10
C THR A 177 -15.06 -5.42 -1.14
N GLU A 178 -13.92 -6.08 -1.34
CA GLU A 178 -13.10 -6.02 -2.55
C GLU A 178 -13.90 -6.47 -3.78
N SER A 179 -14.67 -7.56 -3.68
CA SER A 179 -15.55 -8.00 -4.77
C SER A 179 -16.60 -6.94 -5.13
N LYS A 180 -17.22 -6.31 -4.13
CA LYS A 180 -18.19 -5.23 -4.35
C LYS A 180 -17.55 -4.01 -5.02
N LEU A 181 -16.34 -3.64 -4.60
CA LEU A 181 -15.57 -2.57 -5.23
C LEU A 181 -15.27 -2.92 -6.70
N ARG A 182 -14.88 -4.16 -6.99
CA ARG A 182 -14.62 -4.63 -8.35
C ARG A 182 -15.85 -4.53 -9.25
N ASP A 183 -17.02 -4.91 -8.75
CA ASP A 183 -18.28 -4.80 -9.49
C ASP A 183 -18.69 -3.34 -9.69
N PHE A 184 -18.43 -2.49 -8.69
CA PHE A 184 -18.61 -1.05 -8.81
C PHE A 184 -17.71 -0.44 -9.90
N CYS A 185 -16.42 -0.78 -9.92
CA CYS A 185 -15.46 -0.36 -10.94
C CYS A 185 -15.92 -0.73 -12.35
N LYS A 186 -16.41 -1.97 -12.56
CA LYS A 186 -16.99 -2.42 -13.83
C LYS A 186 -18.19 -1.55 -14.24
N LYS A 187 -19.11 -1.28 -13.30
CA LYS A 187 -20.31 -0.46 -13.55
C LYS A 187 -19.97 0.98 -13.98
N ILE A 188 -18.93 1.57 -13.42
CA ILE A 188 -18.55 2.96 -13.71
C ILE A 188 -17.51 3.11 -14.82
N ASN A 189 -16.93 1.99 -15.27
CA ASN A 189 -15.84 1.89 -16.24
C ASN A 189 -14.59 2.68 -15.82
N ILE A 190 -14.17 2.50 -14.55
CA ILE A 190 -12.92 3.04 -14.00
C ILE A 190 -12.16 1.86 -13.37
N PRO A 191 -10.90 1.60 -13.77
CA PRO A 191 -10.08 0.56 -13.17
C PRO A 191 -9.92 0.73 -11.66
N MET A 192 -9.74 -0.37 -10.92
CA MET A 192 -9.73 -0.35 -9.46
C MET A 192 -8.50 0.37 -8.87
N ASP A 193 -7.34 0.17 -9.49
CA ASP A 193 -6.08 0.85 -9.16
C ASP A 193 -6.13 2.36 -9.48
N GLU A 194 -6.80 2.74 -10.57
CA GLU A 194 -7.08 4.15 -10.89
C GLU A 194 -8.08 4.77 -9.90
N LEU A 195 -9.12 4.02 -9.50
CA LEU A 195 -10.15 4.49 -8.57
C LEU A 195 -9.59 4.70 -7.15
N ASP A 196 -8.64 3.87 -6.71
CA ASP A 196 -7.95 4.05 -5.43
C ASP A 196 -7.26 5.42 -5.36
N LEU A 197 -6.43 5.74 -6.36
CA LEU A 197 -5.73 7.02 -6.42
C LEU A 197 -6.70 8.19 -6.56
N LEU A 198 -7.81 8.00 -7.28
CA LEU A 198 -8.84 9.02 -7.46
C LEU A 198 -9.53 9.37 -6.14
N PHE A 199 -9.96 8.36 -5.37
CA PHE A 199 -10.59 8.58 -4.06
C PHE A 199 -9.60 9.17 -3.07
N TRP A 200 -8.34 8.71 -3.08
CA TRP A 200 -7.30 9.32 -2.27
C TRP A 200 -7.09 10.82 -2.60
N SER A 201 -6.98 11.16 -3.89
CA SER A 201 -6.76 12.54 -4.32
C SER A 201 -7.94 13.45 -4.07
N LYS A 202 -9.17 12.91 -4.09
CA LYS A 202 -10.39 13.64 -3.76
C LYS A 202 -10.37 14.12 -2.30
N GLU A 203 -9.82 13.31 -1.39
CA GLU A 203 -9.76 13.61 0.05
C GLU A 203 -8.55 14.47 0.43
N THR A 204 -7.42 14.27 -0.24
CA THR A 204 -6.13 14.90 0.14
C THR A 204 -5.72 16.07 -0.75
N GLY A 205 -6.34 16.23 -1.92
CA GLY A 205 -6.03 17.28 -2.89
C GLY A 205 -4.85 16.97 -3.81
N PHE A 206 -4.18 15.83 -3.67
CA PHE A 206 -3.07 15.44 -4.54
C PHE A 206 -2.97 13.92 -4.71
N ILE A 207 -2.27 13.48 -5.76
CA ILE A 207 -2.01 12.07 -6.02
C ILE A 207 -0.71 11.67 -5.34
N PHE A 208 -0.76 10.61 -4.52
CA PHE A 208 0.40 10.11 -3.79
C PHE A 208 0.62 8.61 -4.03
N LYS A 209 0.76 7.82 -2.98
CA LYS A 209 0.98 6.38 -3.04
C LYS A 209 0.38 5.69 -1.83
#